data_AF-A0A366D2E6-F1
#
_entry.id   AF-A0A366D2E6-F1
#
_cell.length_a   1.000
_cell.length_b   1.000
_cell.length_c   1.000
_cell.angle_alpha   90.00
_cell.angle_beta   90.00
_cell.angle_gamma   90.00
#
_symmetry.space_group_name_H-M   'P 1'
#
loop_
_entity.id
_entity.type
_entity.pdbx_description
1 polymer ?
#
loop_
_entity_poly.entity_id
_entity_poly.type
_entity_poly.pdbx_seq_one_letter_code
_entity_poly.pdbx_strand_id
1 'polypeptide(L)'
;MATTSIDLGEHFTNFLSDLKETGRYRNASEAVRAGLRLLEEQEAEYRTKLETLRQALQAGEDSGESTLTHAQIIAKAKAELNG
;
A
#
# COMPACT_ATOMS: atom_id res chain seq x y z
N MET A 1 13.69 26.60 -1.27
CA MET A 1 12.54 25.68 -1.24
C MET A 1 11.60 26.09 -2.35
N ALA A 2 11.07 25.14 -3.14
CA ALA A 2 10.04 25.44 -4.13
C ALA A 2 8.68 25.56 -3.42
N THR A 3 7.94 26.62 -3.70
CA THR A 3 6.59 26.82 -3.17
C THR A 3 5.60 26.48 -4.28
N THR A 4 4.78 25.47 -4.06
CA THR A 4 3.70 25.09 -4.97
C THR A 4 2.40 25.67 -4.42
N SER A 5 1.69 26.46 -5.22
CA SER A 5 0.34 26.92 -4.88
C SER A 5 -0.64 25.79 -5.17
N ILE A 6 -1.44 25.42 -4.18
CA ILE A 6 -2.43 24.33 -4.29
C ILE A 6 -3.77 24.92 -3.86
N ASP A 7 -4.79 24.72 -4.69
CA ASP A 7 -6.16 25.06 -4.31
C ASP A 7 -6.73 23.93 -3.44
N LEU A 8 -7.15 24.28 -2.23
CA LEU A 8 -7.72 23.35 -1.26
C LEU A 8 -9.18 23.71 -1.07
N GLY A 9 -10.07 22.77 -1.43
CA GLY A 9 -11.49 22.92 -1.18
C GLY A 9 -11.80 23.18 0.30
N GLU A 10 -12.98 23.73 0.57
CA GLU A 10 -13.42 24.18 1.90
C GLU A 10 -13.24 23.11 2.99
N HIS A 11 -13.55 21.85 2.67
CA HIS A 11 -13.35 20.71 3.58
C HIS A 11 -11.92 20.60 4.12
N PHE A 12 -10.91 20.66 3.24
CA PHE A 12 -9.50 20.53 3.65
C PHE A 12 -8.99 21.78 4.37
N THR A 13 -9.51 22.96 4.00
CA THR A 13 -9.18 24.21 4.68
C THR A 13 -9.68 24.22 6.13
N ASN A 14 -10.90 23.71 6.36
CA ASN A 14 -11.44 23.55 7.72
C ASN A 14 -10.64 22.52 8.52
N PHE A 15 -10.37 21.36 7.93
CA PHE A 15 -9.54 20.32 8.57
C PHE A 15 -8.14 20.83 8.96
N LEU A 16 -7.47 21.60 8.09
CA LEU A 16 -6.17 22.19 8.40
C LEU A 16 -6.25 23.25 9.50
N SER A 17 -7.37 23.98 9.59
CA SER A 17 -7.63 24.94 10.66
C SER A 17 -7.78 24.22 12.00
N ASP A 18 -8.57 23.14 12.07
CA ASP A 18 -8.74 22.32 13.27
C ASP A 18 -7.40 21.72 13.75
N LEU A 19 -6.60 21.22 12.81
CA LEU A 19 -5.26 20.68 13.10
C LEU A 19 -4.29 21.73 13.67
N LYS A 20 -4.46 22.99 13.28
CA LYS A 20 -3.71 24.12 13.82
C LYS A 20 -4.23 24.53 15.19
N GLU A 21 -5.54 24.61 15.36
CA GLU A 21 -6.19 24.99 16.63
C GLU A 21 -5.91 23.98 17.75
N THR A 22 -5.89 22.70 17.42
CA THR A 22 -5.48 21.62 18.34
C THR A 22 -4.00 21.63 18.68
N GLY A 23 -3.20 22.48 18.03
CA GLY A 23 -1.76 22.58 18.23
C GLY A 23 -0.94 21.42 17.67
N ARG A 24 -1.57 20.49 16.93
CA ARG A 24 -0.88 19.33 16.33
C ARG A 24 0.13 19.73 15.26
N TYR A 25 -0.13 20.82 14.54
CA TYR A 25 0.79 21.39 13.55
C TYR A 25 0.86 22.92 13.67
N ARG A 26 2.03 23.52 13.41
CA ARG A 26 2.22 24.97 13.51
C ARG A 26 1.62 25.74 12.33
N ASN A 27 1.52 25.10 11.16
CA ASN A 27 0.99 25.70 9.94
C ASN A 27 0.49 24.64 8.96
N ALA A 28 -0.33 25.08 8.00
CA ALA A 28 -0.87 24.23 6.95
C ALA A 28 0.21 23.50 6.14
N SER A 29 1.33 24.16 5.81
CA SER A 29 2.41 23.55 5.03
C SER A 29 3.07 22.37 5.76
N GLU A 30 3.12 22.40 7.10
CA GLU A 30 3.62 21.29 7.90
C GLU A 30 2.68 20.08 7.87
N ALA A 31 1.37 20.33 8.05
CA ALA A 31 0.35 19.29 7.96
C ALA A 31 0.29 18.67 6.56
N VAL A 32 0.36 19.48 5.50
CA VAL A 32 0.41 19.01 4.11
C VAL A 32 1.64 18.15 3.86
N ARG A 33 2.83 18.55 4.34
CA ARG A 33 4.03 17.71 4.24
C ARG A 33 3.88 16.39 4.98
N ALA A 34 3.27 16.39 6.17
CA ALA A 34 3.01 15.16 6.91
C ALA A 34 2.05 14.24 6.14
N GLY A 35 0.99 14.80 5.54
CA GLY A 35 0.07 14.05 4.66
C GLY A 35 0.76 13.48 3.43
N LEU A 36 1.63 14.24 2.76
CA LEU A 36 2.37 13.77 1.60
C LEU A 36 3.36 12.65 1.94
N ARG A 37 4.01 12.70 3.11
CA ARG A 37 4.87 11.59 3.57
C ARG A 37 4.08 10.30 3.78
N LEU A 38 2.88 10.41 4.36
CA LEU A 38 2.00 9.26 4.55
C LEU A 38 1.57 8.69 3.19
N LEU A 39 1.22 9.55 2.23
CA LEU A 39 0.89 9.13 0.88
C LEU A 39 2.07 8.45 0.18
N GLU A 40 3.28 9.00 0.31
CA GLU A 40 4.50 8.41 -0.24
C GLU A 40 4.76 7.00 0.31
N GLU A 41 4.60 6.80 1.62
CA GLU A 41 4.72 5.48 2.25
C GLU A 41 3.68 4.49 1.72
N GLN A 42 2.42 4.93 1.64
CA GLN A 42 1.32 4.10 1.12
C GLN A 42 1.54 3.71 -0.36
N GLU A 43 1.98 4.65 -1.20
CA GLU A 43 2.29 4.40 -2.60
C GLU A 43 3.48 3.44 -2.76
N ALA A 44 4.51 3.58 -1.92
CA ALA A 44 5.64 2.65 -1.90
C ALA A 44 5.19 1.23 -1.53
N GLU A 45 4.39 1.08 -0.47
CA GLU A 45 3.85 -0.21 -0.06
C GLU A 45 2.95 -0.82 -1.15
N TYR A 46 2.08 -0.02 -1.75
CA TYR A 46 1.21 -0.47 -2.84
C TYR A 46 2.01 -0.97 -4.04
N ARG A 47 3.06 -0.24 -4.44
CA ARG A 47 3.96 -0.65 -5.52
C ARG A 47 4.65 -1.97 -5.22
N THR A 48 5.20 -2.14 -4.02
CA THR A 48 5.83 -3.40 -3.62
C THR A 48 4.85 -4.56 -3.68
N LYS A 49 3.63 -4.41 -3.13
CA LYS A 49 2.59 -5.46 -3.19
C LYS A 49 2.25 -5.84 -4.62
N LEU A 50 2.09 -4.85 -5.50
CA LEU A 50 1.82 -5.09 -6.92
C LEU A 50 2.96 -5.84 -7.61
N GLU A 51 4.19 -5.47 -7.32
CA GLU A 51 5.36 -6.10 -7.92
C GLU A 51 5.52 -7.55 -7.46
N THR A 52 5.33 -7.82 -6.15
CA THR A 52 5.28 -9.18 -5.62
C THR A 52 4.17 -10.01 -6.25
N LEU A 53 2.97 -9.43 -6.41
CA LEU A 53 1.85 -10.13 -7.06
C LEU A 53 2.17 -10.48 -8.52
N ARG A 54 2.73 -9.54 -9.28
CA ARG A 54 3.14 -9.77 -10.68
C ARG A 54 4.19 -10.87 -10.78
N GLN A 55 5.18 -10.87 -9.90
CA GLN A 55 6.21 -11.91 -9.87
C GLN A 55 5.62 -13.28 -9.52
N ALA A 56 4.69 -13.35 -8.56
CA ALA A 56 4.02 -14.59 -8.20
C ALA A 56 3.15 -15.15 -9.34
N LEU A 57 2.47 -14.28 -10.08
CA LEU A 57 1.71 -14.66 -11.27
C LEU A 57 2.63 -15.20 -12.36
N GLN A 58 3.71 -14.48 -12.70
CA GLN A 58 4.68 -14.93 -13.69
C GLN A 58 5.29 -16.28 -13.31
N ALA A 59 5.70 -16.45 -12.05
CA ALA A 59 6.23 -17.71 -11.56
C ALA A 59 5.21 -18.87 -11.67
N GLY A 60 3.92 -18.57 -11.44
CA GLY A 60 2.83 -19.53 -11.65
C GLY A 60 2.65 -19.90 -13.13
N GLU A 61 2.65 -18.92 -14.03
CA GLU A 61 2.56 -19.14 -15.48
C GLU A 61 3.76 -19.95 -16.01
N ASP A 62 4.97 -19.61 -15.57
CA ASP A 62 6.21 -20.30 -15.95
C ASP A 62 6.29 -21.72 -15.37
N SER A 63 5.54 -22.02 -14.29
CA SER A 63 5.53 -23.35 -13.66
C SER A 63 4.76 -24.40 -14.46
N GLY A 64 3.99 -23.99 -15.47
CA GLY A 64 3.19 -24.86 -16.32
C GLY A 64 1.93 -25.42 -15.65
N GLU A 65 1.17 -26.22 -16.39
CA GLU A 65 -0.06 -26.83 -15.86
C GLU A 65 0.23 -27.98 -14.91
N SER A 66 -0.48 -27.99 -13.78
CA SER A 66 -0.40 -29.11 -12.84
C SER A 66 -1.17 -30.32 -13.38
N THR A 67 -0.53 -31.48 -13.37
CA THR A 67 -1.16 -32.76 -13.66
C THR A 67 -1.91 -33.35 -12.47
N LEU A 68 -1.77 -32.74 -11.28
CA LEU A 68 -2.39 -33.21 -10.05
C LEU A 68 -3.79 -32.64 -9.88
N THR A 69 -4.71 -33.51 -9.47
CA THR A 69 -6.04 -33.09 -9.01
C THR A 69 -5.95 -32.42 -7.64
N HIS A 70 -6.95 -31.61 -7.30
CA HIS A 70 -7.05 -30.94 -6.01
C HIS A 70 -6.90 -31.88 -4.80
N ALA A 71 -7.51 -33.07 -4.87
CA ALA A 71 -7.40 -34.08 -3.81
C ALA A 71 -5.97 -34.62 -3.64
N GLN A 72 -5.25 -34.82 -4.74
CA GLN A 72 -3.85 -35.26 -4.71
C GLN A 72 -2.93 -34.17 -4.15
N ILE A 73 -3.18 -32.90 -4.49
CA ILE A 73 -2.43 -31.76 -3.94
C ILE A 73 -2.60 -31.70 -2.41
N ILE A 74 -3.84 -31.81 -1.92
CA ILE A 74 -4.11 -31.82 -0.47
C ILE A 74 -3.46 -33.02 0.22
N ALA A 75 -3.55 -34.22 -0.38
CA ALA A 75 -2.95 -35.42 0.21
C ALA A 75 -1.43 -35.30 0.31
N LYS A 76 -0.77 -34.75 -0.73
CA LYS A 76 0.67 -34.49 -0.72
C LYS A 76 1.07 -33.49 0.36
N ALA A 77 0.37 -32.35 0.46
CA ALA A 77 0.65 -31.34 1.48
C ALA A 77 0.51 -31.89 2.91
N LYS A 78 -0.51 -32.72 3.18
CA LYS A 78 -0.68 -33.37 4.49
C LYS A 78 0.42 -34.38 4.81
N ALA A 79 0.95 -35.08 3.81
CA ALA A 79 2.05 -36.01 4.00
C ALA A 79 3.36 -35.28 4.33
N GLU A 80 3.63 -34.15 3.68
CA GLU A 80 4.81 -33.31 3.96
C GLU A 80 4.77 -32.62 5.34
N LEU A 81 3.58 -32.29 5.86
CA LEU A 81 3.39 -31.69 7.19
C LEU A 81 3.49 -32.67 8.36
N ASN A 82 3.26 -33.96 8.12
CA ASN A 82 3.26 -35.01 9.14
C ASN A 82 4.54 -35.86 9.12
N GLY A 83 5.54 -35.46 8.33
CA GLY A 83 6.86 -36.09 8.23
C GLY A 83 7.92 -35.43 9.13
#